data_AF-A0A348MLU1-F1
#
_entry.id   AF-A0A348MLU1-F1
#
_cell.length_a   1.000
_cell.length_b   1.000
_cell.length_c   1.000
_cell.angle_alpha   90.00
_cell.angle_beta   90.00
_cell.angle_gamma   90.00
#
_symmetry.space_group_name_H-M   'P 1'
#
loop_
_entity.id
_entity.type
_entity.pdbx_description
1 polymer ?
#
loop_
_entity_poly.entity_id
_entity_poly.type
_entity_poly.pdbx_seq_one_letter_code
_entity_poly.pdbx_strand_id
1 'polypeptide(L)'
;PKVEEVKKEEPFVNPFAQPQQPQPQKPVGVAGRGSPVFDVLLAGFNLPPDFKSLPENVQKAHKDAVKLARQLAKDILLYHKDDVERGLASGNIKDVLKDEIEKSYKFYSQRIPAEIVNSTNYFNEALNKIICKGQNLF
;
A
#
# COMPACT_ATOMS: atom_id res chain seq x y z
N PRO A 1 -12.09 11.65 64.93
CA PRO A 1 -11.96 11.14 63.55
C PRO A 1 -11.97 12.29 62.54
N LYS A 2 -10.79 12.57 61.97
CA LYS A 2 -10.54 13.68 61.06
C LYS A 2 -11.08 13.31 59.68
N VAL A 3 -11.95 14.15 59.14
CA VAL A 3 -12.42 14.11 57.76
C VAL A 3 -11.27 14.53 56.86
N GLU A 4 -10.86 13.66 55.94
CA GLU A 4 -9.88 13.98 54.90
C GLU A 4 -10.57 13.88 53.55
N GLU A 5 -10.56 15.02 52.87
CA GLU A 5 -11.30 15.38 51.67
C GLU A 5 -10.73 14.63 50.47
N VAL A 6 -11.53 13.71 49.92
CA VAL A 6 -11.19 12.98 48.69
C VAL A 6 -11.39 13.91 47.50
N LYS A 7 -10.33 14.61 47.11
CA LYS A 7 -10.23 15.20 45.77
C LYS A 7 -9.93 14.06 44.79
N LYS A 8 -10.96 13.50 44.15
CA LYS A 8 -10.80 12.60 43.00
C LYS A 8 -11.26 13.31 41.75
N GLU A 9 -10.29 13.53 40.88
CA GLU A 9 -10.37 14.09 39.55
C GLU A 9 -11.46 13.40 38.74
N GLU A 10 -12.35 14.20 38.14
CA GLU A 10 -13.32 13.72 37.17
C GLU A 10 -12.57 13.16 35.96
N PRO A 11 -12.89 11.93 35.49
CA PRO A 11 -12.23 11.41 34.30
C PRO A 11 -12.66 12.25 33.10
N PHE A 12 -11.67 12.88 32.46
CA PHE A 12 -11.82 13.50 31.15
C PHE A 12 -12.32 12.46 30.15
N VAL A 13 -13.63 12.53 29.84
CA VAL A 13 -14.26 11.67 28.86
C VAL A 13 -13.84 12.17 27.49
N ASN A 14 -12.93 11.44 26.84
CA ASN A 14 -12.40 11.81 25.54
C ASN A 14 -13.52 11.73 24.48
N PRO A 15 -14.01 12.85 23.90
CA PRO A 15 -15.20 12.85 23.06
C PRO A 15 -14.98 12.24 21.66
N PHE A 16 -13.75 11.81 21.35
CA PHE A 16 -13.37 11.17 20.09
C PHE A 16 -13.23 9.64 20.16
N ALA A 17 -13.68 9.00 21.24
CA ALA A 17 -13.84 7.56 21.26
C ALA A 17 -14.97 7.16 20.27
N GLN A 18 -14.61 6.96 19.01
CA GLN A 18 -15.52 6.37 18.03
C GLN A 18 -15.95 4.99 18.53
N PRO A 19 -17.24 4.64 18.47
CA PRO A 19 -17.67 3.28 18.77
C PRO A 19 -16.98 2.32 17.81
N GLN A 20 -16.14 1.43 18.36
CA GLN A 20 -15.56 0.34 17.60
C GLN A 20 -16.73 -0.51 17.08
N GLN A 21 -17.01 -0.42 15.78
CA GLN A 21 -17.93 -1.34 15.14
C GLN A 21 -17.43 -2.77 15.38
N PRO A 22 -18.30 -3.73 15.74
CA PRO A 22 -17.89 -5.11 15.91
C PRO A 22 -17.31 -5.62 14.60
N GLN A 23 -16.00 -5.85 14.58
CA GLN A 23 -15.36 -6.53 13.45
C GLN A 23 -15.88 -7.97 13.42
N PRO A 24 -16.49 -8.44 12.32
CA PRO A 24 -16.85 -9.85 12.21
C PRO A 24 -15.57 -10.69 12.16
N GLN A 25 -15.28 -11.40 13.24
CA GLN A 25 -14.26 -12.44 13.27
C GLN A 25 -14.72 -13.57 12.34
N LYS A 26 -14.13 -13.65 11.14
CA LYS A 26 -14.40 -14.77 10.23
C LYS A 26 -13.64 -16.01 10.71
N PRO A 27 -14.29 -17.19 10.70
CA PRO A 27 -13.69 -18.43 11.20
C PRO A 27 -12.55 -18.91 10.29
N VAL A 28 -11.63 -19.63 10.92
CA VAL A 28 -10.51 -20.37 10.33
C VAL A 28 -11.02 -21.39 9.29
N GLY A 29 -10.36 -21.44 8.13
CA GLY A 29 -10.36 -22.61 7.25
C GLY A 29 -11.27 -22.53 6.02
N VAL A 30 -10.74 -21.99 4.91
CA VAL A 30 -11.15 -22.41 3.56
C VAL A 30 -9.92 -22.48 2.68
N ALA A 31 -9.50 -23.72 2.39
CA ALA A 31 -8.55 -24.03 1.36
C ALA A 31 -9.11 -23.67 -0.03
N GLY A 32 -8.23 -23.24 -0.93
CA GLY A 32 -8.35 -23.47 -2.37
C GLY A 32 -9.55 -22.83 -3.10
N ARG A 33 -9.40 -21.55 -3.45
CA ARG A 33 -9.81 -20.98 -4.75
C ARG A 33 -9.28 -19.55 -4.82
N GLY A 34 -8.22 -19.34 -5.59
CA GLY A 34 -7.70 -17.99 -5.84
C GLY A 34 -8.84 -17.09 -6.30
N SER A 35 -9.13 -16.03 -5.54
CA SER A 35 -10.19 -15.12 -5.93
C SER A 35 -9.81 -14.46 -7.27
N PRO A 36 -10.71 -14.43 -8.26
CA PRO A 36 -10.42 -13.87 -9.58
C PRO A 36 -10.00 -12.39 -9.51
N VAL A 37 -10.38 -11.68 -8.44
CA VAL A 37 -9.95 -10.31 -8.18
C VAL A 37 -8.44 -10.14 -8.00
N PHE A 38 -7.73 -11.17 -7.50
CA PHE A 38 -6.28 -11.11 -7.32
C PHE A 38 -5.53 -11.32 -8.64
N ASP A 39 -6.04 -12.16 -9.53
CA ASP A 39 -5.45 -12.32 -10.87
C ASP A 39 -5.61 -11.04 -11.69
N VAL A 40 -6.73 -10.32 -11.54
CA VAL A 40 -6.92 -8.99 -12.14
C VAL A 40 -5.96 -7.95 -11.53
N LEU A 41 -5.61 -8.06 -10.24
CA LEU A 41 -4.68 -7.14 -9.59
C LEU A 41 -3.26 -7.25 -10.18
N LEU A 42 -2.83 -8.49 -10.46
CA LEU A 42 -1.54 -8.81 -11.03
C LEU A 42 -1.49 -8.58 -12.55
N ALA A 43 -2.64 -8.45 -13.21
CA ALA A 43 -2.73 -8.32 -14.65
C ALA A 43 -1.89 -7.14 -15.16
N GLY A 44 -0.98 -7.46 -16.09
CA GLY A 44 -0.06 -6.51 -16.71
C GLY A 44 1.17 -6.16 -15.88
N PHE A 45 1.38 -6.76 -14.70
CA PHE A 45 2.66 -6.69 -13.99
C PHE A 45 3.62 -7.77 -14.48
N ASN A 46 4.92 -7.49 -14.47
CA ASN A 46 5.95 -8.45 -14.84
C ASN A 46 6.29 -9.38 -13.66
N LEU A 47 5.53 -10.47 -13.55
CA LEU A 47 5.75 -11.49 -12.52
C LEU A 47 6.93 -12.40 -12.88
N PRO A 48 7.59 -13.05 -11.89
CA PRO A 48 8.52 -14.14 -12.15
C PRO A 48 7.89 -15.23 -13.04
N PRO A 49 8.65 -15.82 -13.99
CA PRO A 49 8.12 -16.80 -14.93
C PRO A 49 7.58 -18.06 -14.25
N ASP A 50 8.15 -18.41 -13.10
CA ASP A 50 7.80 -19.55 -12.25
C ASP A 50 6.81 -19.19 -11.13
N PHE A 51 6.20 -17.99 -11.16
CA PHE A 51 5.34 -17.48 -10.08
C PHE A 51 4.29 -18.49 -9.62
N LYS A 52 3.63 -19.21 -10.54
CA LYS A 52 2.57 -20.18 -10.21
C LYS A 52 3.09 -21.44 -9.51
N SER A 53 4.36 -21.77 -9.68
CA SER A 53 5.04 -22.91 -9.04
C SER A 53 5.75 -22.53 -7.74
N LEU A 54 5.86 -21.24 -7.41
CA LEU A 54 6.46 -20.79 -6.16
C LEU A 54 5.65 -21.25 -4.94
N PRO A 55 6.27 -21.37 -3.75
CA PRO A 55 5.55 -21.62 -2.51
C PRO A 55 4.45 -20.56 -2.26
N GLU A 56 3.33 -20.96 -1.67
CA GLU A 56 2.17 -20.08 -1.48
C GLU A 56 2.49 -18.80 -0.70
N ASN A 57 3.36 -18.88 0.30
CA ASN A 57 3.82 -17.72 1.06
C ASN A 57 4.59 -16.72 0.19
N VAL A 58 5.41 -17.21 -0.75
CA VAL A 58 6.17 -16.37 -1.70
C VAL A 58 5.21 -15.75 -2.72
N GLN A 59 4.27 -16.54 -3.26
CA GLN A 59 3.23 -16.00 -4.15
C GLN A 59 2.43 -14.90 -3.47
N LYS A 60 2.05 -15.09 -2.21
CA LYS A 60 1.34 -14.09 -1.41
C LYS A 60 2.18 -12.83 -1.24
N ALA A 61 3.48 -12.95 -0.98
CA ALA A 61 4.37 -11.81 -0.82
C ALA A 61 4.47 -10.97 -2.12
N HIS A 62 4.53 -11.59 -3.31
CA HIS A 62 4.46 -10.85 -4.57
C HIS A 62 3.09 -10.18 -4.78
N LYS A 63 1.99 -10.84 -4.41
CA LYS A 63 0.63 -10.24 -4.47
C LYS A 63 0.54 -9.02 -3.56
N ASP A 64 1.05 -9.13 -2.34
CA ASP A 64 1.07 -8.03 -1.37
C ASP A 64 1.96 -6.88 -1.86
N ALA A 65 3.09 -7.20 -2.50
CA ALA A 65 3.96 -6.22 -3.14
C ALA A 65 3.25 -5.43 -4.25
N VAL A 66 2.64 -6.11 -5.22
CA VAL A 66 1.86 -5.45 -6.29
C VAL A 66 0.72 -4.62 -5.72
N LYS A 67 0.00 -5.15 -4.71
CA LYS A 67 -1.08 -4.43 -4.03
C LYS A 67 -0.58 -3.13 -3.41
N LEU A 68 0.51 -3.19 -2.65
CA LEU A 68 1.06 -2.04 -1.95
C LEU A 68 1.61 -1.01 -2.92
N ALA A 69 2.35 -1.43 -3.94
CA ALA A 69 2.85 -0.55 -4.99
C ALA A 69 1.71 0.24 -5.67
N ARG A 70 0.62 -0.44 -6.04
CA ARG A 70 -0.56 0.21 -6.62
C ARG A 70 -1.27 1.15 -5.66
N GLN A 71 -1.35 0.80 -4.38
CA GLN A 71 -1.95 1.67 -3.38
C GLN A 71 -1.14 2.97 -3.27
N LEU A 72 0.17 2.87 -3.09
CA LEU A 72 1.05 4.04 -2.94
C LEU A 72 1.04 4.92 -4.20
N ALA A 73 1.08 4.34 -5.39
CA ALA A 73 0.97 5.11 -6.63
C ALA A 73 -0.37 5.85 -6.77
N LYS A 74 -1.48 5.26 -6.28
CA LYS A 74 -2.79 5.95 -6.22
C LYS A 74 -2.79 7.06 -5.20
N ASP A 75 -2.15 6.86 -4.05
CA ASP A 75 -2.06 7.88 -3.01
C ASP A 75 -1.27 9.09 -3.53
N ILE A 76 -0.12 8.87 -4.18
CA ILE A 76 0.65 9.94 -4.85
C ILE A 76 -0.23 10.67 -5.87
N LEU A 77 -0.92 9.94 -6.75
CA LEU A 77 -1.78 10.54 -7.76
C LEU A 77 -2.92 11.37 -7.15
N LEU A 78 -3.51 10.90 -6.03
CA LEU A 78 -4.62 11.57 -5.37
C LEU A 78 -4.20 12.89 -4.72
N TYR A 79 -3.04 12.89 -4.05
CA TYR A 79 -2.58 14.06 -3.28
C TYR A 79 -1.71 15.02 -4.08
N HIS A 80 -1.07 14.57 -5.16
CA HIS A 80 -0.15 15.36 -5.99
C HIS A 80 -0.62 15.47 -7.44
N LYS A 81 -1.94 15.49 -7.67
CA LYS A 81 -2.53 15.52 -9.03
C LYS A 81 -1.99 16.67 -9.89
N ASP A 82 -1.87 17.87 -9.32
CA ASP A 82 -1.40 19.05 -10.06
C ASP A 82 0.07 18.91 -10.47
N ASP A 83 0.91 18.38 -9.57
CA ASP A 83 2.31 18.08 -9.84
C ASP A 83 2.47 16.97 -10.89
N VAL A 84 1.62 15.94 -10.85
CA VAL A 84 1.57 14.89 -11.87
C VAL A 84 1.27 15.49 -13.25
N GLU A 85 0.23 16.32 -13.36
CA GLU A 85 -0.15 16.95 -14.62
C GLU A 85 0.96 17.86 -15.17
N ARG A 86 1.56 18.69 -14.30
CA ARG A 86 2.67 19.58 -14.66
C ARG A 86 3.91 18.79 -15.10
N GLY A 87 4.26 17.73 -14.38
CA GLY A 87 5.41 16.89 -14.66
C GLY A 87 5.26 16.09 -15.96
N LEU A 88 4.05 15.60 -16.26
CA LEU A 88 3.76 14.94 -17.53
C LEU A 88 3.79 15.92 -18.71
N ALA A 89 3.22 17.12 -18.54
CA ALA A 89 3.22 18.14 -19.58
C ALA A 89 4.64 18.66 -19.90
N SER A 90 5.50 18.73 -18.89
CA SER A 90 6.86 19.26 -19.01
C SER A 90 7.91 18.17 -19.27
N GLY A 91 7.54 16.90 -19.25
CA GLY A 91 8.45 15.77 -19.47
C GLY A 91 9.45 15.50 -18.34
N ASN A 92 9.25 16.08 -17.14
CA ASN A 92 10.15 15.98 -15.99
C ASN A 92 9.48 15.37 -14.75
N ILE A 93 8.54 14.44 -14.97
CA ILE A 93 7.72 13.80 -13.93
C ILE A 93 8.55 13.17 -12.80
N LYS A 94 9.74 12.62 -13.11
CA LYS A 94 10.63 12.03 -12.10
C LYS A 94 11.14 13.05 -11.11
N ASP A 95 11.48 14.24 -11.59
CA ASP A 95 12.03 15.31 -10.76
C ASP A 95 10.93 15.95 -9.93
N VAL A 96 9.76 16.19 -10.55
CA VAL A 96 8.61 16.83 -9.89
C VAL A 96 8.06 15.97 -8.75
N LEU A 97 8.04 14.65 -8.89
CA LEU A 97 7.51 13.73 -7.88
C LEU A 97 8.60 13.02 -7.06
N LYS A 98 9.86 13.43 -7.20
CA LYS A 98 11.01 12.74 -6.61
C LYS A 98 10.81 12.44 -5.13
N ASP A 99 10.47 13.45 -4.34
CA ASP A 99 10.35 13.32 -2.89
C ASP A 99 9.24 12.36 -2.48
N GLU A 100 8.09 12.40 -3.18
CA GLU A 100 6.94 11.53 -2.87
C GLU A 100 7.18 10.09 -3.30
N ILE A 101 7.89 9.90 -4.42
CA ILE A 101 8.34 8.60 -4.88
C ILE A 101 9.35 8.00 -3.90
N GLU A 102 10.33 8.77 -3.43
CA GLU A 102 11.34 8.30 -2.47
C GLU A 102 10.71 7.92 -1.13
N LYS A 103 9.80 8.77 -0.60
CA LYS A 103 9.05 8.47 0.63
C LYS A 103 8.23 7.18 0.50
N SER A 104 7.49 7.06 -0.60
CA SER A 104 6.64 5.90 -0.88
C SER A 104 7.47 4.64 -1.12
N TYR A 105 8.59 4.73 -1.82
CA TYR A 105 9.50 3.62 -2.06
C TYR A 105 10.19 3.14 -0.78
N LYS A 106 10.56 4.06 0.12
CA LYS A 106 11.06 3.71 1.45
C LYS A 106 10.00 2.95 2.25
N PHE A 107 8.75 3.42 2.25
CA PHE A 107 7.67 2.71 2.93
C PHE A 107 7.42 1.32 2.31
N TYR A 108 7.42 1.23 0.98
CA TYR A 108 7.29 -0.03 0.24
C TYR A 108 8.39 -1.03 0.61
N SER A 109 9.66 -0.61 0.55
CA SER A 109 10.81 -1.48 0.82
C SER A 109 10.93 -1.93 2.28
N GLN A 110 10.34 -1.18 3.22
CA GLN A 110 10.24 -1.59 4.63
C GLN A 110 9.17 -2.68 4.87
N ARG A 111 8.18 -2.81 3.99
CA ARG A 111 7.05 -3.73 4.16
C ARG A 111 7.17 -4.99 3.32
N ILE A 112 7.86 -4.91 2.19
CA ILE A 112 8.01 -6.01 1.24
C ILE A 112 9.38 -6.69 1.47
N PRO A 113 9.44 -8.03 1.44
CA PRO A 113 10.72 -8.74 1.55
C PRO A 113 11.74 -8.24 0.53
N ALA A 114 12.98 -8.01 0.99
CA ALA A 114 14.04 -7.47 0.15
C ALA A 114 14.31 -8.30 -1.11
N GLU A 115 14.14 -9.62 -1.05
CA GLU A 115 14.25 -10.51 -2.20
C GLU A 115 13.30 -10.11 -3.33
N ILE A 116 12.06 -9.73 -3.02
CA ILE A 116 11.07 -9.28 -4.01
C ILE A 116 11.39 -7.88 -4.50
N VAL A 117 11.76 -6.97 -3.59
CA VAL A 117 12.11 -5.59 -3.94
C VAL A 117 13.29 -5.55 -4.91
N ASN A 118 14.28 -6.42 -4.73
CA ASN A 118 15.49 -6.46 -5.53
C ASN A 118 15.34 -7.26 -6.84
N SER A 119 14.38 -8.19 -6.92
CA SER A 119 14.17 -9.05 -8.10
C SER A 119 13.05 -8.58 -9.03
N THR A 120 12.23 -7.61 -8.60
CA THR A 120 11.04 -7.17 -9.34
C THR A 120 10.94 -5.66 -9.43
N ASN A 121 10.23 -5.16 -10.44
CA ASN A 121 10.04 -3.72 -10.68
C ASN A 121 8.60 -3.26 -10.38
N TYR A 122 7.87 -3.98 -9.51
CA TYR A 122 6.44 -3.71 -9.26
C TYR A 122 6.14 -2.27 -8.85
N PHE A 123 7.03 -1.63 -8.11
CA PHE A 123 6.84 -0.23 -7.73
C PHE A 123 6.85 0.70 -8.94
N ASN A 124 7.90 0.63 -9.77
CA ASN A 124 8.01 1.43 -11.00
C ASN A 124 6.88 1.11 -11.98
N GLU A 125 6.52 -0.16 -12.11
CA GLU A 125 5.39 -0.58 -12.95
C GLU A 125 4.06 0.04 -12.47
N ALA A 126 3.85 0.13 -11.16
CA ALA A 126 2.67 0.80 -10.61
C ALA A 126 2.67 2.30 -10.91
N LEU A 127 3.82 2.98 -10.78
CA LEU A 127 3.96 4.40 -11.16
C LEU A 127 3.64 4.58 -12.65
N ASN A 128 4.25 3.77 -13.52
CA ASN A 128 4.01 3.81 -14.96
C ASN A 128 2.53 3.61 -15.31
N LYS A 129 1.87 2.63 -14.68
CA LYS A 129 0.46 2.32 -14.94
C LYS A 129 -0.51 3.37 -14.40
N ILE A 130 -0.28 3.91 -13.21
CA ILE A 130 -1.24 4.75 -12.49
C ILE A 130 -0.95 6.23 -12.72
N ILE A 131 0.30 6.64 -12.58
CA ILE A 131 0.71 8.05 -12.70
C ILE A 131 0.95 8.40 -14.17
N CYS A 132 1.72 7.59 -14.90
CA CYS A 132 2.08 7.85 -16.29
C CYS A 132 1.04 7.33 -17.30
N LYS A 133 -0.17 6.97 -16.85
CA LYS A 133 -1.28 6.51 -17.70
C LYS A 133 -0.89 5.33 -18.62
N GLY A 134 0.02 4.47 -18.16
CA GLY A 134 0.52 3.31 -18.90
C GLY A 134 1.81 3.52 -19.68
N GLN A 135 2.34 4.75 -19.73
CA GLN A 135 3.64 5.02 -20.37
C GLN A 135 4.79 4.51 -19.50
N ASN A 136 5.82 3.95 -20.13
CA ASN A 136 7.03 3.50 -19.44
C ASN A 136 8.00 4.68 -19.31
N LEU A 137 7.85 5.44 -18.22
CA LEU A 137 8.70 6.60 -17.94
C LEU A 137 9.67 6.30 -16.79
N PHE A 138 9.29 5.49 -15.82
CA PHE A 138 10.10 5.06 -14.68
C PHE A 138 10.93 3.83 -14.97
#